data_AF-A0A961EUV5-F1
#
_entry.id   AF-A0A961EUV5-F1
#
_cell.length_a   1.000
_cell.length_b   1.000
_cell.length_c   1.000
_cell.angle_alpha   90.00
_cell.angle_beta   90.00
_cell.angle_gamma   90.00
#
_symmetry.space_group_name_H-M   'P 1'
#
loop_
_entity.id
_entity.type
_entity.pdbx_description
1 polymer ?
#
loop_
_entity_poly.entity_id
_entity_poly.type
_entity_poly.pdbx_seq_one_letter_code
_entity_poly.pdbx_strand_id
1 'polypeptide(L)'
;MASGYDRRLGLSETLSIVVGRIIGSGIFGTPSLIMAAAGGVALFYGSWLLGGVVTILSALLFAELVAMVPRSGGPYVYLRLAYHPLVAFLRGWAMFFVSETASIVAVALIFASYSAGLLMEVWPEFALAGSASVLLFKGLTA
;
A
#
# COMPACT_ATOMS: atom_id res chain seq x y z
N MET A 1 23.05 24.24 13.93
CA MET A 1 23.13 22.80 13.62
C MET A 1 21.80 22.19 13.97
N ALA A 2 20.93 21.90 12.99
CA ALA A 2 19.64 21.28 13.27
C ALA A 2 19.88 19.86 13.80
N SER A 3 19.38 19.56 15.00
CA SER A 3 19.48 18.23 15.61
C SER A 3 18.79 17.20 14.72
N GLY A 4 19.59 16.35 14.05
CA GLY A 4 19.06 15.22 13.31
C GLY A 4 18.56 14.14 14.26
N TYR A 5 17.55 13.37 13.83
CA TYR A 5 17.02 12.24 14.59
C TYR A 5 18.10 11.16 14.82
N ASP A 6 18.13 10.58 16.02
CA ASP A 6 18.99 9.43 16.33
C ASP A 6 18.54 8.20 15.52
N ARG A 7 19.49 7.54 14.83
CA ARG A 7 19.25 6.28 14.12
C ARG A 7 19.13 5.12 15.12
N ARG A 8 17.94 4.94 15.70
CA ARG A 8 17.68 3.89 16.73
C ARG A 8 16.93 2.65 16.23
N LEU A 9 16.43 2.65 15.01
CA LEU A 9 15.73 1.49 14.45
C LEU A 9 16.76 0.43 14.05
N GLY A 10 16.71 -0.73 14.69
CA GLY A 10 17.46 -1.91 14.33
C GLY A 10 16.76 -2.73 13.26
N LEU A 11 17.29 -3.94 12.99
CA LEU A 11 16.77 -4.83 11.97
C LEU A 11 15.36 -5.32 12.32
N SER A 12 15.13 -5.71 13.58
CA SER A 12 13.84 -6.22 14.08
C SER A 12 12.72 -5.19 13.96
N GLU A 13 12.98 -3.95 14.38
CA GLU A 13 11.99 -2.88 14.33
C GLU A 13 11.69 -2.51 12.88
N THR A 14 12.73 -2.40 12.05
CA THR A 14 12.58 -2.08 10.62
C THR A 14 11.81 -3.17 9.88
N LEU A 15 12.13 -4.45 10.11
CA LEU A 15 11.40 -5.57 9.52
C LEU A 15 9.93 -5.56 9.95
N SER A 16 9.65 -5.35 11.23
CA SER A 16 8.28 -5.31 11.75
C SER A 16 7.46 -4.20 11.09
N ILE A 17 8.05 -3.01 10.93
CA ILE A 17 7.40 -1.88 10.24
C ILE A 17 7.12 -2.23 8.76
N VAL A 18 8.10 -2.82 8.06
CA VAL A 18 7.94 -3.17 6.64
C VAL A 18 6.87 -4.26 6.45
N VAL A 19 6.92 -5.33 7.26
CA VAL A 19 5.92 -6.41 7.20
C VAL A 19 4.52 -5.87 7.50
N GLY A 20 4.37 -5.03 8.53
CA GLY A 20 3.10 -4.39 8.86
C GLY A 20 2.57 -3.44 7.78
N ARG A 21 3.46 -2.82 6.98
CA ARG A 21 3.06 -2.01 5.83
C ARG A 21 2.65 -2.85 4.61
N ILE A 22 3.21 -4.03 4.42
CA ILE A 22 2.94 -4.91 3.27
C ILE A 22 1.69 -5.75 3.51
N ILE A 23 1.56 -6.36 4.69
CA ILE A 23 0.40 -7.19 5.05
C ILE A 23 -0.73 -6.25 5.46
N GLY A 24 -1.63 -5.96 4.52
CA GLY A 24 -2.76 -5.08 4.74
C GLY A 24 -4.04 -5.58 4.06
N SER A 25 -4.92 -4.64 3.72
CA SER A 25 -6.23 -4.90 3.11
C SER A 25 -6.18 -5.71 1.80
N GLY A 26 -5.06 -5.63 1.07
CA GLY A 26 -4.88 -6.29 -0.22
C GLY A 26 -5.06 -7.81 -0.17
N ILE A 27 -4.56 -8.51 0.86
CA ILE A 27 -4.71 -9.97 0.92
C ILE A 27 -6.14 -10.41 1.23
N PHE A 28 -6.96 -9.53 1.83
CA PHE A 28 -8.34 -9.85 2.16
C PHE A 28 -9.27 -9.64 0.95
N GLY A 29 -9.07 -8.58 0.17
CA GLY A 29 -9.91 -8.30 -1.01
C GLY A 29 -9.39 -8.92 -2.32
N THR A 30 -8.11 -8.73 -2.62
CA THR A 30 -7.53 -9.00 -3.95
C THR A 30 -7.62 -10.46 -4.41
N PRO A 31 -7.43 -11.49 -3.56
CA PRO A 31 -7.53 -12.88 -4.01
C PRO A 31 -8.87 -13.21 -4.65
N SER A 32 -9.98 -12.71 -4.08
CA SER A 32 -11.32 -12.96 -4.63
C SER A 32 -11.49 -12.36 -6.02
N LEU A 33 -10.98 -11.15 -6.24
CA LEU A 33 -10.99 -10.46 -7.53
C LEU A 33 -10.12 -11.17 -8.55
N ILE A 34 -8.91 -11.59 -8.16
CA ILE A 34 -8.02 -12.35 -9.05
C ILE A 34 -8.67 -13.68 -9.40
N MET A 35 -9.25 -14.42 -8.46
CA MET A 35 -9.91 -15.69 -8.74
C MET A 35 -11.11 -15.50 -9.68
N ALA A 36 -11.92 -14.46 -9.48
CA ALA A 36 -13.06 -14.17 -10.35
C ALA A 36 -12.63 -13.78 -11.78
N ALA A 37 -11.49 -13.11 -11.93
CA ALA A 37 -10.92 -12.75 -13.23
C ALA A 37 -10.05 -13.85 -13.85
N ALA A 38 -9.51 -14.75 -13.03
CA ALA A 38 -8.65 -15.84 -13.45
C ALA A 38 -9.52 -16.94 -14.06
N GLY A 39 -9.17 -17.40 -15.27
CA GLY A 39 -9.83 -18.53 -15.93
C GLY A 39 -9.56 -19.89 -15.28
N GLY A 40 -9.13 -19.94 -14.01
CA GLY A 40 -8.87 -21.18 -13.27
C GLY A 40 -7.81 -21.06 -12.18
N VAL A 41 -7.75 -22.08 -11.33
CA VAL A 41 -6.89 -22.16 -10.13
C VAL A 41 -5.39 -22.07 -10.48
N ALA A 42 -4.98 -22.68 -11.60
CA ALA A 42 -3.59 -22.62 -12.05
C ALA A 42 -3.15 -21.19 -12.39
N LEU A 43 -4.01 -20.41 -13.06
CA LEU A 43 -3.72 -19.00 -13.39
C LEU A 43 -3.78 -18.10 -12.16
N PHE A 44 -4.65 -18.40 -11.20
CA PHE A 44 -4.68 -17.72 -9.91
C PHE A 44 -3.31 -17.83 -9.21
N TYR A 45 -2.82 -19.05 -8.93
CA TYR A 45 -1.52 -19.23 -8.27
C TYR A 45 -0.36 -18.76 -9.14
N GLY A 46 -0.44 -18.93 -10.46
CA GLY A 46 0.56 -18.43 -11.40
C GLY A 46 0.73 -16.91 -11.32
N SER A 47 -0.36 -16.16 -11.21
CA SER A 47 -0.31 -14.69 -11.08
C SER A 47 0.35 -14.25 -9.77
N TRP A 48 0.10 -14.95 -8.66
CA TRP A 48 0.72 -14.68 -7.37
C TRP A 48 2.22 -14.97 -7.38
N LEU A 49 2.62 -16.10 -7.97
CA LEU A 49 4.04 -16.45 -8.11
C LEU A 49 4.77 -15.44 -8.99
N LEU A 50 4.19 -15.07 -10.14
CA LEU A 50 4.76 -14.06 -11.03
C LEU A 50 4.92 -12.71 -10.31
N GLY A 51 3.87 -12.25 -9.63
CA GLY A 51 3.92 -11.01 -8.84
C GLY A 51 4.97 -11.06 -7.73
N GLY A 52 5.11 -12.21 -7.06
CA GLY A 52 6.14 -12.45 -6.04
C GLY A 52 7.56 -12.34 -6.59
N VAL A 53 7.82 -12.96 -7.75
CA VAL A 53 9.13 -12.87 -8.42
C VAL A 53 9.45 -11.43 -8.81
N VAL A 54 8.51 -10.73 -9.44
CA VAL A 54 8.69 -9.31 -9.82
C VAL A 54 8.96 -8.43 -8.58
N THR A 55 8.28 -8.71 -7.48
CA THR A 55 8.47 -7.98 -6.21
C THR A 55 9.86 -8.21 -5.62
N ILE A 56 10.36 -9.44 -5.62
CA ILE A 56 11.71 -9.77 -5.14
C ILE A 56 12.77 -9.05 -5.98
N LEU A 57 12.65 -9.11 -7.32
CA LEU A 57 13.57 -8.42 -8.22
C LEU A 57 13.56 -6.91 -7.97
N SER A 58 12.38 -6.31 -7.81
CA SER A 58 12.25 -4.89 -7.48
C SER A 58 12.89 -4.54 -6.13
N ALA A 59 12.71 -5.39 -5.11
CA ALA A 59 13.29 -5.19 -3.78
C ALA A 59 14.82 -5.23 -3.80
N LEU A 60 15.42 -6.13 -4.58
CA LEU A 60 16.87 -6.19 -4.76
C LEU A 60 17.43 -4.93 -5.43
N LEU A 61 16.76 -4.44 -6.47
CA LEU A 61 17.12 -3.18 -7.13
C LEU A 61 17.06 -1.99 -6.16
N PHE A 62 16.00 -1.91 -5.35
CA PHE A 62 15.90 -0.87 -4.32
C PHE A 62 16.95 -1.02 -3.21
N ALA A 63 17.32 -2.24 -2.83
CA ALA A 63 18.36 -2.49 -1.84
C ALA A 63 19.72 -1.94 -2.30
N GLU A 64 20.07 -2.14 -3.57
CA GLU A 64 21.29 -1.58 -4.16
C GLU A 64 21.26 -0.04 -4.18
N LEU A 65 20.13 0.57 -4.56
CA LEU A 65 19.96 2.03 -4.55
C LEU A 65 20.06 2.63 -3.13
N VAL A 66 19.46 1.98 -2.13
CA VAL A 66 19.55 2.40 -0.73
C VAL A 66 20.98 2.32 -0.22
N ALA A 67 21.73 1.28 -0.61
CA ALA A 67 23.14 1.12 -0.26
C ALA A 67 24.02 2.21 -0.91
N MET A 68 23.75 2.58 -2.17
CA MET A 68 24.46 3.64 -2.87
C MET A 68 24.16 5.04 -2.33
N VAL A 69 22.90 5.30 -1.92
CA VAL A 69 22.45 6.62 -1.45
C VAL A 69 21.74 6.48 -0.09
N PRO A 70 22.49 6.39 1.03
CA PRO A 70 21.95 6.13 2.37
C PRO A 70 21.39 7.40 3.02
N ARG A 71 20.48 8.10 2.32
CA ARG A 71 19.81 9.32 2.75
C ARG A 71 18.31 9.09 2.94
N SER A 72 17.74 9.76 3.93
CA SER A 72 16.28 9.77 4.14
C SER A 72 15.58 10.52 3.01
N GLY A 73 14.49 9.96 2.49
CA GLY A 73 13.66 10.56 1.44
C GLY A 73 13.28 9.62 0.30
N GLY A 74 13.77 8.37 0.30
CA GLY A 74 13.29 7.30 -0.57
C GLY A 74 13.41 7.62 -2.07
N PRO A 75 12.43 7.20 -2.91
CA PRO A 75 12.48 7.39 -4.36
C PRO A 75 12.65 8.84 -4.81
N TYR A 76 12.18 9.81 -4.03
CA TYR A 76 12.35 11.23 -4.31
C TYR A 76 13.83 11.62 -4.40
N VAL A 77 14.66 11.12 -3.47
CA VAL A 77 16.10 11.43 -3.43
C VAL A 77 16.80 10.84 -4.65
N TYR A 78 16.44 9.62 -5.06
CA TYR A 78 17.04 8.98 -6.23
C TYR A 78 16.73 9.76 -7.51
N LEU A 79 15.47 10.18 -7.68
CA LEU A 79 15.08 10.97 -8.85
C LEU A 79 15.70 12.36 -8.85
N ARG A 80 15.90 12.97 -7.67
CA ARG A 80 16.56 14.27 -7.56
C ARG A 80 18.05 14.19 -7.92
N LEU A 81 18.68 13.04 -7.75
CA LEU A 81 20.07 12.80 -8.15
C LEU A 81 20.20 12.44 -9.63
N ALA A 82 19.25 11.67 -10.17
CA ALA A 82 19.31 11.17 -11.54
C ALA A 82 18.74 12.14 -12.60
N TYR A 83 17.79 13.00 -12.21
CA TYR A 83 17.03 13.86 -13.13
C TYR A 83 16.97 15.32 -12.69
N HIS A 84 16.39 16.17 -13.53
CA HIS A 84 16.13 17.57 -13.21
C HIS A 84 15.24 17.70 -11.96
N PRO A 85 15.48 18.69 -11.05
CA PRO A 85 14.74 18.83 -9.80
C PRO A 85 13.21 18.87 -9.92
N LEU A 86 12.71 19.39 -11.05
CA LEU A 86 11.27 19.43 -11.35
C LEU A 86 10.65 18.02 -11.43
N VAL A 87 11.36 17.04 -11.97
CA VAL A 87 10.87 15.64 -12.06
C VAL A 87 10.71 15.04 -10.67
N ALA A 88 11.70 15.22 -9.80
CA ALA A 88 11.62 14.78 -8.42
C ALA A 88 10.49 15.48 -7.67
N PHE A 89 10.34 16.80 -7.85
CA PHE A 89 9.25 17.59 -7.27
C PHE A 89 7.87 17.06 -7.67
N LEU A 90 7.61 16.91 -8.98
CA LEU A 90 6.33 16.38 -9.47
C LEU A 90 6.07 14.96 -8.96
N ARG A 91 7.09 14.10 -8.93
CA ARG A 91 6.95 12.75 -8.36
C ARG A 91 6.60 12.80 -6.87
N GLY A 92 7.22 13.68 -6.10
CA GLY A 92 6.92 13.88 -4.68
C GLY A 92 5.46 14.26 -4.47
N TRP A 93 4.95 15.21 -5.26
CA TRP A 93 3.54 15.59 -5.26
C TRP A 93 2.62 14.44 -5.64
N ALA A 94 2.92 13.71 -6.72
CA ALA A 94 2.14 12.56 -7.15
C ALA A 94 2.12 11.44 -6.09
N MET A 95 3.26 11.17 -5.45
CA MET A 95 3.35 10.19 -4.37
C MET A 95 2.42 10.58 -3.21
N PHE A 96 2.52 11.82 -2.73
CA PHE A 96 1.76 12.27 -1.56
C PHE A 96 0.26 12.41 -1.84
N PHE A 97 -0.14 13.09 -2.91
CA PHE A 97 -1.55 13.41 -3.17
C PHE A 97 -2.34 12.32 -3.88
N VAL A 98 -1.66 11.44 -4.62
CA VAL A 98 -2.33 10.42 -5.43
C VAL A 98 -2.07 9.04 -4.86
N SER A 99 -0.81 8.64 -4.68
CA SER A 99 -0.49 7.27 -4.27
C SER A 99 -0.87 6.98 -2.82
N GLU A 100 -0.44 7.82 -1.89
CA GLU A 100 -0.69 7.58 -0.46
C GLU A 100 -2.18 7.75 -0.11
N THR A 101 -2.85 8.75 -0.68
CA THR A 101 -4.30 8.96 -0.49
C THR A 101 -5.13 7.81 -1.05
N ALA A 102 -4.82 7.32 -2.26
CA ALA A 102 -5.51 6.17 -2.84
C ALA A 102 -5.31 4.90 -2.00
N SER A 103 -4.11 4.70 -1.45
CA SER A 103 -3.81 3.59 -0.53
C SER A 103 -4.69 3.66 0.73
N ILE A 104 -4.79 4.84 1.36
CA ILE A 104 -5.63 5.06 2.55
C ILE A 104 -7.11 4.76 2.23
N VAL A 105 -7.62 5.26 1.10
CA VAL A 105 -9.01 5.01 0.66
C VAL A 105 -9.25 3.52 0.45
N ALA A 106 -8.34 2.82 -0.24
CA ALA A 106 -8.48 1.38 -0.48
C ALA A 106 -8.53 0.58 0.83
N VAL A 107 -7.65 0.90 1.79
CA VAL A 107 -7.64 0.28 3.12
C VAL A 107 -8.94 0.58 3.87
N ALA A 108 -9.40 1.83 3.89
CA ALA A 108 -10.61 2.25 4.59
C ALA A 108 -11.87 1.58 4.04
N LEU A 109 -12.01 1.48 2.72
CA LEU A 109 -13.16 0.83 2.08
C LEU A 109 -13.23 -0.66 2.40
N ILE A 110 -12.09 -1.36 2.33
CA ILE A 110 -12.02 -2.78 2.65
C ILE A 110 -12.34 -2.98 4.14
N PHE A 111 -11.69 -2.23 5.03
CA PHE A 111 -11.96 -2.30 6.46
C PHE A 111 -13.45 -2.09 6.77
N ALA A 112 -14.04 -1.01 6.25
CA ALA A 112 -15.44 -0.70 6.49
C ALA A 112 -16.39 -1.79 5.96
N SER A 113 -16.08 -2.43 4.82
CA SER A 113 -16.89 -3.54 4.30
C SER A 113 -16.86 -4.78 5.19
N TYR A 114 -15.68 -5.15 5.72
CA TYR A 114 -15.55 -6.26 6.66
C TYR A 114 -16.17 -5.94 8.02
N SER A 115 -15.97 -4.72 8.53
CA SER A 115 -16.60 -4.26 9.77
C SER A 115 -18.11 -4.22 9.67
N ALA A 116 -18.68 -3.76 8.55
CA ALA A 116 -20.13 -3.76 8.34
C ALA A 116 -20.70 -5.18 8.35
N GLY A 117 -20.02 -6.15 7.72
CA GLY A 117 -20.42 -7.56 7.78
C GLY A 117 -20.42 -8.10 9.21
N LEU A 118 -19.37 -7.83 9.98
CA LEU A 118 -19.27 -8.25 11.38
C LEU A 118 -20.32 -7.57 12.26
N LEU A 119 -20.52 -6.25 12.09
CA LEU A 119 -21.46 -5.48 12.90
C LEU A 119 -22.92 -5.79 12.53
N MET A 120 -23.20 -6.29 11.33
CA MET A 120 -24.55 -6.70 10.95
C MET A 120 -25.04 -7.89 11.80
N GLU A 121 -24.13 -8.78 12.21
CA GLU A 121 -24.46 -9.91 13.09
C GLU A 121 -24.73 -9.49 14.54
N VAL A 122 -24.08 -8.42 15.01
CA VAL A 122 -24.10 -8.07 16.45
C VAL A 122 -24.92 -6.80 16.73
N TRP A 123 -24.82 -5.77 15.88
CA TRP A 123 -25.38 -4.41 16.05
C TRP A 123 -25.92 -3.86 14.69
N PRO A 124 -27.05 -4.37 14.18
CA PRO A 124 -27.51 -4.12 12.80
C PRO A 124 -27.80 -2.64 12.48
N GLU A 125 -28.25 -1.86 13.47
CA GLU A 125 -28.57 -0.44 13.28
C GLU A 125 -27.32 0.41 12.98
N PHE A 126 -26.20 0.08 13.65
CA PHE A 126 -24.91 0.72 13.40
C PHE A 126 -24.29 0.24 12.07
N ALA A 127 -24.50 -1.03 11.72
CA ALA A 127 -24.04 -1.59 10.45
C ALA A 127 -24.70 -0.94 9.24
N LEU A 128 -26.00 -0.65 9.30
CA LEU A 128 -26.74 0.03 8.22
C LEU A 128 -26.23 1.46 8.00
N ALA A 129 -25.98 2.22 9.08
CA ALA A 129 -25.40 3.56 9.00
C ALA A 129 -23.97 3.56 8.42
N GLY A 130 -23.14 2.58 8.82
CA GLY A 130 -21.80 2.38 8.28
C GLY A 130 -21.82 2.01 6.79
N SER A 131 -22.71 1.10 6.40
CA SER A 131 -22.87 0.64 5.02
C SER A 131 -23.30 1.77 4.08
N ALA A 132 -24.25 2.61 4.51
CA ALA A 132 -24.70 3.77 3.75
C ALA A 132 -23.56 4.77 3.50
N SER A 133 -22.71 4.98 4.50
CA SER A 133 -21.54 5.86 4.40
C SER A 133 -20.50 5.34 3.40
N VAL A 134 -20.24 4.03 3.38
CA VAL A 134 -19.34 3.38 2.41
C VAL A 134 -19.89 3.45 0.99
N LEU A 135 -21.19 3.24 0.81
CA LEU A 135 -21.85 3.33 -0.50
C LEU A 135 -21.88 4.75 -1.04
N LEU A 136 -22.11 5.76 -0.18
CA LEU A 136 -21.99 7.17 -0.56
C LEU A 136 -20.56 7.49 -1.03
N PHE A 137 -19.55 7.05 -0.29
CA PHE A 137 -18.16 7.25 -0.69
C PHE A 137 -17.82 6.52 -1.99
N LYS A 138 -18.25 5.26 -2.16
CA LYS A 138 -18.07 4.53 -3.43
C LYS A 138 -18.76 5.25 -4.60
N GLY A 139 -19.97 5.76 -4.40
CA GLY A 139 -20.74 6.49 -5.41
C GLY A 139 -20.16 7.86 -5.77
N LEU A 140 -19.40 8.49 -4.86
CA LEU A 140 -18.66 9.73 -5.15
C LEU A 140 -17.35 9.48 -5.91
N THR A 141 -16.84 8.25 -5.91
CA THR A 141 -15.55 7.86 -6.52
C THR A 141 -15.69 7.07 -7.83
N ALA A 142 -16.92 6.77 -8.25
CA ALA A 142 -17.26 6.06 -9.49
C ALA A 142 -17.70 7.05 -10.57
#